data_AF-A0A3D2GZE2-F1
#
_entry.id   AF-A0A3D2GZE2-F1
#
_cell.length_a   1.000
_cell.length_b   1.000
_cell.length_c   1.000
_cell.angle_alpha   90.00
_cell.angle_beta   90.00
_cell.angle_gamma   90.00
#
_symmetry.space_group_name_H-M   'P 1'
#
loop_
_entity.id
_entity.type
_entity.pdbx_description
1 polymer ?
#
loop_
_entity_poly.entity_id
_entity_poly.type
_entity_poly.pdbx_seq_one_letter_code
_entity_poly.pdbx_strand_id
1 'polypeptide(L)'
;GGIGRLRDNCGAFSSAVMLCAALEGADGAKPEHRPQTYARVQRVYRAFIARNGSICCAELLGREKKPESPTPDARTNAYYSSRPCAKIIRMTCKIIDEMLAENAAGQED
;
A
#
# COMPACT_ATOMS: atom_id res chain seq x y z
N GLY A 1 -2.37 8.82 10.90
CA GLY A 1 -2.66 8.01 9.70
C GLY A 1 -1.66 8.38 8.62
N GLY A 2 -1.50 7.56 7.58
CA GLY A 2 -0.30 7.62 6.72
C GLY A 2 0.94 7.15 7.48
N ILE A 3 2.12 7.27 6.88
CA ILE A 3 3.40 6.95 7.54
C ILE A 3 3.67 7.99 8.63
N GLY A 4 3.74 7.59 9.90
CA GLY A 4 4.15 8.47 11.01
C GLY A 4 3.30 9.74 11.19
N ARG A 5 2.02 9.73 10.77
CA ARG A 5 1.15 10.92 10.72
C ARG A 5 1.58 12.03 9.74
N LEU A 6 2.54 11.77 8.85
CA LEU A 6 3.00 12.72 7.82
C LEU A 6 1.96 12.99 6.72
N ARG A 7 0.92 12.16 6.62
CA ARG A 7 -0.13 12.22 5.60
C ARG A 7 0.35 12.13 4.15
N ASP A 8 1.60 11.69 3.95
CA ASP A 8 2.18 11.35 2.65
C ASP A 8 1.67 10.01 2.15
N ASN A 9 2.42 8.92 2.24
CA ASN A 9 1.97 7.66 1.66
C ASN A 9 0.91 6.96 2.53
N CYS A 10 -0.08 6.37 1.86
CA CYS A 10 -1.06 5.49 2.48
C CYS A 10 -0.38 4.23 3.02
N GLY A 11 -0.64 3.90 4.30
CA GLY A 11 -0.02 2.75 4.95
C GLY A 11 -0.32 1.43 4.25
N ALA A 12 -1.53 1.25 3.72
CA ALA A 12 -1.89 0.04 2.97
C ALA A 12 -1.06 -0.11 1.69
N PHE A 13 -0.89 0.98 0.93
CA PHE A 13 -0.03 0.98 -0.26
C PHE A 13 1.43 0.72 0.11
N SER A 14 1.94 1.34 1.17
CA SER A 14 3.31 1.09 1.65
C SER A 14 3.53 -0.37 2.04
N SER A 15 2.57 -1.01 2.72
CA SER A 15 2.63 -2.45 3.01
C SER A 15 2.62 -3.29 1.74
N ALA A 16 1.83 -2.93 0.73
CA ALA A 16 1.79 -3.62 -0.55
C ALA A 16 3.15 -3.55 -1.28
N VAL A 17 3.81 -2.39 -1.27
CA VAL A 17 5.17 -2.21 -1.82
C VAL A 17 6.19 -3.07 -1.05
N MET A 18 6.11 -3.10 0.28
CA MET A 18 6.97 -3.95 1.11
C MET A 18 6.83 -5.43 0.74
N LEU A 19 5.59 -5.90 0.54
CA LEU A 19 5.33 -7.29 0.14
C LEU A 19 5.87 -7.59 -1.27
N CYS A 20 5.82 -6.65 -2.21
CA CYS A 20 6.40 -6.84 -3.55
C CYS A 20 7.90 -7.19 -3.49
N ALA A 21 8.65 -6.52 -2.59
CA ALA A 21 10.08 -6.75 -2.40
C ALA A 21 10.37 -8.00 -1.55
N ALA A 22 9.53 -8.29 -0.55
CA ALA A 22 9.72 -9.46 0.31
C ALA A 22 9.66 -10.79 -0.47
N LEU A 23 8.98 -10.82 -1.61
CA LEU A 23 8.86 -12.00 -2.47
C LEU A 23 10.16 -12.41 -3.17
N GLU A 24 11.14 -11.52 -3.27
CA GLU A 24 12.48 -11.87 -3.77
C GLU A 24 13.34 -12.60 -2.72
N GLY A 25 12.87 -12.69 -1.47
CA GLY A 25 13.60 -13.33 -0.38
C GLY A 25 14.92 -12.62 -0.04
N ALA A 26 15.92 -13.39 0.41
CA ALA A 26 17.19 -12.86 0.89
C ALA A 26 18.01 -12.15 -0.21
N ASP A 27 17.79 -12.51 -1.48
CA ASP A 27 18.55 -12.02 -2.62
C ASP A 27 17.91 -10.80 -3.30
N GLY A 28 16.77 -10.31 -2.81
CA GLY A 28 16.04 -9.20 -3.43
C GLY A 28 16.79 -7.87 -3.53
N ALA A 29 17.91 -7.73 -2.82
CA ALA A 29 18.78 -6.57 -2.95
C ALA A 29 19.69 -6.63 -4.19
N LYS A 30 19.95 -7.81 -4.77
CA LYS A 30 20.86 -7.95 -5.91
C LYS A 30 20.27 -7.29 -7.17
N PRO A 31 21.08 -6.62 -8.00
CA PRO A 31 20.61 -5.87 -9.16
C PRO A 31 19.70 -6.65 -10.12
N GLU A 32 19.96 -7.94 -10.32
CA GLU A 32 19.22 -8.85 -11.20
C GLU A 32 17.75 -9.05 -10.79
N HIS A 33 17.43 -8.95 -9.49
CA HIS A 33 16.07 -9.10 -8.95
C HIS A 33 15.27 -7.79 -8.96
N ARG A 34 15.95 -6.64 -9.05
CA ARG A 34 15.31 -5.31 -8.96
C ARG A 34 14.28 -5.06 -10.06
N PRO A 35 14.52 -5.40 -11.36
CA PRO A 35 13.53 -5.19 -12.41
C PRO A 35 12.19 -5.87 -12.13
N GLN A 36 12.20 -7.10 -11.60
CA GLN A 36 10.99 -7.84 -11.28
C GLN A 36 10.23 -7.18 -10.12
N THR A 37 10.94 -6.79 -9.05
CA THR A 37 10.35 -6.03 -7.94
C THR A 37 9.73 -4.73 -8.42
N TYR A 38 10.41 -3.96 -9.27
CA TYR A 38 9.90 -2.71 -9.82
C TYR A 38 8.64 -2.93 -10.66
N ALA A 39 8.62 -3.97 -11.50
CA ALA A 39 7.45 -4.32 -12.30
C ALA A 39 6.24 -4.65 -11.41
N ARG A 40 6.42 -5.44 -10.34
CA ARG A 40 5.37 -5.72 -9.36
C ARG A 40 4.87 -4.45 -8.68
N VAL A 41 5.77 -3.61 -8.18
CA VAL A 41 5.41 -2.33 -7.53
C VAL A 41 4.62 -1.42 -8.48
N GLN A 42 5.04 -1.30 -9.75
CA GLN A 42 4.31 -0.50 -10.74
C GLN A 42 2.91 -1.07 -11.03
N ARG A 43 2.76 -2.40 -11.13
CA ARG A 43 1.47 -3.06 -11.30
C ARG A 43 0.55 -2.76 -10.11
N VAL A 44 1.03 -2.97 -8.89
CA VAL A 44 0.30 -2.66 -7.64
C VAL A 44 -0.08 -1.19 -7.58
N TYR A 45 0.84 -0.28 -7.93
CA TYR A 45 0.58 1.16 -7.98
C TYR A 45 -0.56 1.50 -8.95
N ARG A 46 -0.51 1.01 -10.19
CA ARG A 46 -1.58 1.25 -11.18
C ARG A 46 -2.93 0.71 -10.68
N ALA A 47 -2.93 -0.51 -10.14
CA ALA A 47 -4.13 -1.14 -9.58
C ALA A 47 -4.72 -0.36 -8.39
N PHE A 48 -3.86 0.19 -7.53
CA PHE A 48 -4.26 0.99 -6.37
C PHE A 48 -4.81 2.36 -6.80
N ILE A 49 -4.12 3.07 -7.70
CA ILE A 49 -4.56 4.35 -8.24
C ILE A 49 -5.89 4.21 -8.98
N ALA A 50 -6.07 3.18 -9.81
CA ALA A 50 -7.32 2.96 -10.54
C ALA A 50 -8.54 2.80 -9.61
N ARG A 51 -8.34 2.30 -8.39
CA ARG A 51 -9.42 2.03 -7.42
C ARG A 51 -9.61 3.14 -6.38
N ASN A 52 -8.57 3.92 -6.09
CA ASN A 52 -8.58 4.90 -5.00
C ASN A 52 -8.27 6.35 -5.43
N GLY A 53 -7.76 6.56 -6.64
CA GLY A 53 -7.39 7.86 -7.20
C GLY A 53 -6.02 8.40 -6.78
N SER A 54 -5.51 8.06 -5.59
CA SER A 54 -4.22 8.55 -5.09
C SER A 54 -3.54 7.55 -4.15
N ILE A 55 -2.22 7.61 -4.00
CA ILE A 55 -1.50 6.97 -2.89
C ILE A 55 -1.31 7.89 -1.67
N CYS A 56 -1.59 9.19 -1.84
CA CYS A 56 -1.44 10.20 -0.80
C CYS A 56 -2.54 10.06 0.27
N CYS A 57 -2.16 9.85 1.52
CA CYS A 57 -3.07 9.64 2.63
C CYS A 57 -3.93 10.88 2.91
N ALA A 58 -3.40 12.10 2.75
CA ALA A 58 -4.20 13.32 2.91
C ALA A 58 -5.32 13.39 1.86
N GLU A 59 -4.96 13.17 0.59
CA GLU A 59 -5.91 13.17 -0.54
C GLU A 59 -6.97 12.08 -0.39
N LEU A 60 -6.57 10.87 -0.03
CA LEU A 60 -7.50 9.76 0.23
C LEU A 60 -8.46 10.04 1.39
N LEU A 61 -8.06 10.87 2.35
CA LEU A 61 -8.90 11.28 3.46
C LEU A 61 -9.74 12.52 3.15
N GLY A 62 -9.57 13.15 1.98
CA GLY A 62 -10.18 14.43 1.65
C GLY A 62 -9.75 15.55 2.61
N ARG A 63 -8.48 15.54 3.03
CA ARG A 63 -7.94 16.47 4.03
C ARG A 63 -6.73 17.21 3.49
N GLU A 64 -6.59 18.46 3.92
CA GLU A 64 -5.37 19.23 3.73
C GLU A 64 -4.19 18.56 4.46
N LYS A 65 -3.04 18.54 3.79
CA LYS A 65 -1.78 18.07 4.38
C LYS A 65 -1.18 19.18 5.23
N LYS A 66 -1.05 18.93 6.54
CA LYS A 66 -0.40 19.85 7.49
C LYS A 66 0.45 19.06 8.50
N PRO A 67 1.45 19.69 9.14
CA PRO A 67 2.19 19.07 10.23
C PRO A 67 1.24 18.60 11.34
N GLU A 68 1.49 17.39 11.85
CA GLU A 68 0.71 16.80 12.94
C GLU A 68 1.65 16.29 14.03
N SER A 69 1.20 16.31 15.28
CA SER A 69 1.89 15.64 16.38
C SER A 69 1.90 14.11 16.15
N PRO A 70 2.84 13.35 16.73
CA PRO A 70 2.86 11.90 16.61
C PRO A 70 1.70 11.21 17.37
N THR A 71 1.01 11.94 18.24
CA THR A 71 -0.08 11.42 19.08
C THR A 71 -1.26 10.96 18.21
N PRO A 72 -1.74 9.72 18.33
CA PRO A 72 -2.89 9.22 17.59
C PRO A 72 -4.20 9.90 18.03
N ASP A 73 -5.14 10.07 17.10
CA ASP A 73 -6.50 10.48 17.47
C ASP A 73 -7.19 9.31 18.22
N ALA A 74 -8.11 9.61 19.12
CA ALA A 74 -8.88 8.59 19.82
C ALA A 74 -9.63 7.67 18.84
N ARG A 75 -9.57 6.36 19.09
CA ARG A 75 -10.13 5.32 18.23
C ARG A 75 -11.61 5.09 18.57
N THR A 76 -12.46 6.01 18.14
CA THR A 76 -13.90 5.95 18.35
C THR A 76 -14.64 5.37 17.14
N ASN A 77 -15.92 5.02 17.29
CA ASN A 77 -16.74 4.62 16.14
C ASN A 77 -16.80 5.71 15.07
N ALA A 78 -16.99 6.98 15.46
CA ALA A 78 -16.97 8.11 14.54
C ALA A 78 -15.62 8.24 13.80
N TYR A 79 -14.49 7.95 14.46
CA TYR A 79 -13.17 7.91 13.82
C TYR A 79 -13.12 6.89 12.67
N TYR A 80 -13.64 5.68 12.88
CA TYR A 80 -13.61 4.63 11.85
C TYR A 80 -14.63 4.88 10.74
N SER A 81 -15.85 5.31 11.09
CA SER A 81 -16.91 5.61 10.13
C SER A 81 -16.56 6.75 9.18
N SER A 82 -15.79 7.73 9.63
CA SER A 82 -15.37 8.89 8.80
C SER A 82 -14.20 8.59 7.87
N ARG A 83 -13.64 7.38 7.87
CA ARG A 83 -12.40 7.07 7.13
C ARG A 83 -12.59 5.93 6.14
N PRO A 84 -12.06 6.05 4.91
CA PRO A 84 -12.09 4.97 3.93
C PRO A 84 -11.05 3.86 4.23
N CYS A 85 -10.24 3.99 5.29
CA CYS A 85 -9.07 3.13 5.53
C CYS A 85 -9.41 1.63 5.53
N ALA A 86 -10.51 1.20 6.17
CA ALA A 86 -10.88 -0.22 6.21
C ALA A 86 -11.21 -0.76 4.81
N LYS A 87 -11.91 0.03 3.99
CA LYS A 87 -12.21 -0.30 2.59
C LYS A 87 -10.93 -0.38 1.75
N ILE A 88 -10.04 0.60 1.92
CA ILE A 88 -8.75 0.64 1.22
C ILE A 88 -7.90 -0.58 1.59
N ILE A 89 -7.76 -0.90 2.88
CA ILE A 89 -7.00 -2.08 3.34
C ILE A 89 -7.54 -3.35 2.70
N ARG A 90 -8.86 -3.59 2.78
CA ARG A 90 -9.48 -4.78 2.17
C ARG A 90 -9.22 -4.86 0.67
N MET A 91 -9.32 -3.75 -0.04
CA MET A 91 -9.07 -3.69 -1.47
C MET A 91 -7.60 -3.95 -1.78
N THR A 92 -6.67 -3.38 -1.01
CA THR A 92 -5.24 -3.62 -1.17
C THR A 92 -4.87 -5.08 -0.91
N CYS A 93 -5.49 -5.75 0.07
CA CYS A 93 -5.35 -7.20 0.23
C CYS A 93 -5.72 -7.94 -1.05
N LYS A 94 -6.85 -7.61 -1.69
CA LYS A 94 -7.24 -8.23 -2.98
C LYS A 94 -6.20 -8.03 -4.09
N ILE A 95 -5.63 -6.83 -4.22
CA ILE A 95 -4.55 -6.57 -5.20
C ILE A 95 -3.35 -7.48 -4.93
N ILE A 96 -3.00 -7.66 -3.66
CA ILE A 96 -1.88 -8.52 -3.26
C ILE A 96 -2.21 -9.99 -3.48
N ASP A 97 -3.41 -10.45 -3.15
CA ASP A 97 -3.84 -11.83 -3.38
C ASP A 97 -3.77 -12.18 -4.87
N GLU A 98 -4.26 -11.29 -5.75
CA GLU A 98 -4.15 -11.40 -7.21
C GLU A 98 -2.68 -11.51 -7.65
N MET A 99 -1.81 -10.62 -7.15
CA MET A 99 -0.37 -10.64 -7.45
C MET A 99 0.33 -11.93 -6.96
N LEU A 100 -0.02 -12.43 -5.77
CA LEU A 100 0.57 -13.65 -5.20
C LEU A 100 0.15 -14.89 -5.99
N ALA A 101 -1.12 -14.98 -6.40
CA ALA A 101 -1.60 -16.06 -7.24
C ALA A 101 -0.89 -16.10 -8.60
N GLU A 102 -0.68 -14.94 -9.23
CA GLU A 102 0.09 -14.83 -10.48
C GLU A 102 1.56 -15.26 -10.29
N ASN A 103 2.19 -14.87 -9.18
CA ASN A 103 3.58 -15.26 -8.91
C ASN A 103 3.72 -16.77 -8.70
N ALA A 104 2.75 -17.42 -8.04
CA ALA A 104 2.76 -18.87 -7.88
C ALA A 104 2.62 -19.60 -9.23
N ALA A 105 1.73 -19.13 -10.10
CA ALA A 105 1.53 -19.70 -11.43
C ALA A 105 2.76 -19.56 -12.35
N GLY A 106 3.58 -18.52 -12.16
CA GLY A 106 4.82 -18.30 -12.93
C GLY A 106 6.08 -18.98 -12.36
N GLN A 107 5.95 -19.75 -11.27
CA GLN A 107 7.05 -20.51 -10.65
C GLN A 107 6.97 -22.03 -10.94
N GLU A 108 5.96 -22.47 -11.69
CA GLU A 108 5.75 -23.88 -12.07
C GLU A 108 6.35 -24.25 -13.45
N ASP A 109 7.03 -23.30 -14.11
CA ASP A 109 7.83 -23.49 -15.34
C ASP A 109 9.35 -23.49 -15.02
#